data_AF-A0A6I1W0I7-F1
#
_entry.id   AF-A0A6I1W0I7-F1
#
_cell.length_a   1.000
_cell.length_b   1.000
_cell.length_c   1.000
_cell.angle_alpha   90.00
_cell.angle_beta   90.00
_cell.angle_gamma   90.00
#
_symmetry.space_group_name_H-M   'P 1'
#
loop_
_entity.id
_entity.type
_entity.pdbx_description
1 polymer ?
#
loop_
_entity_poly.entity_id
_entity_poly.type
_entity_poly.pdbx_seq_one_letter_code
_entity_poly.pdbx_strand_id
1 'polypeptide(L)'
;MDPVILDFGMGSAQPLSKSVRLNGFATCLRLEEIYWEVLSDISQCNHCSINALLSYIDREIHLRHGGVKNFSGLIRVVCVMHLMKGGRSARGVLPEQMWVG
;
A
#
# COMPACT_ATOMS: atom_id res chain seq x y z
N MET A 1 -11.89 -10.67 12.35
CA MET A 1 -11.03 -11.85 12.17
C MET A 1 -10.29 -12.08 13.47
N ASP A 2 -10.19 -13.33 13.92
CA ASP A 2 -9.39 -13.70 15.08
C ASP A 2 -7.90 -13.70 14.69
N PRO A 3 -7.04 -12.88 15.32
CA PRO A 3 -5.61 -12.87 15.05
C PRO A 3 -4.94 -14.23 15.24
N VAL A 4 -5.43 -15.07 16.15
CA VAL A 4 -4.85 -16.40 16.43
C VAL A 4 -5.03 -17.34 15.24
N ILE A 5 -6.19 -17.27 14.57
CA ILE A 5 -6.48 -18.09 13.38
C ILE A 5 -5.59 -17.69 12.19
N LEU A 6 -5.19 -16.42 12.12
CA LEU A 6 -4.31 -15.89 11.09
C LEU A 6 -2.82 -16.06 11.42
N ASP A 7 -2.46 -16.77 12.49
CA ASP A 7 -1.10 -16.80 13.05
C ASP A 7 -0.53 -15.38 13.22
N PHE A 8 -1.38 -14.43 13.63
CA PHE A 8 -1.11 -13.00 13.72
C PHE A 8 -0.57 -12.36 12.42
N GLY A 9 -0.64 -13.06 11.29
CA GLY A 9 0.03 -12.67 10.04
C GLY A 9 1.56 -12.71 10.14
N MET A 10 2.13 -13.56 11.01
CA MET A 10 3.57 -13.63 11.29
C MET A 10 4.43 -13.86 10.05
N GLY A 11 3.94 -14.63 9.07
CA GLY A 11 4.60 -14.78 7.77
C GLY A 11 4.72 -13.45 7.04
N SER A 12 3.62 -12.69 6.97
CA SER A 12 3.56 -11.42 6.24
C SER A 12 4.22 -10.24 7.00
N ALA A 13 4.54 -10.42 8.29
CA ALA A 13 5.25 -9.44 9.11
C ALA A 13 6.78 -9.48 8.92
N GLN A 14 7.32 -10.47 8.20
CA GLN A 14 8.77 -10.59 8.00
C GLN A 14 9.33 -9.43 7.17
N PRO A 15 10.42 -8.76 7.63
CA PRO A 15 11.01 -7.64 6.91
C PRO A 15 11.80 -8.12 5.69
N LEU A 16 11.36 -7.72 4.50
CA LEU A 16 11.96 -8.03 3.21
C LEU A 16 12.59 -6.78 2.58
N SER A 17 13.88 -6.87 2.23
CA SER A 17 14.59 -5.82 1.50
C SER A 17 14.61 -6.14 0.01
N LYS A 18 14.17 -5.19 -0.82
CA LYS A 18 14.28 -5.28 -2.28
C LYS A 18 15.05 -4.07 -2.81
N SER A 19 15.89 -4.30 -3.81
CA SER A 19 16.51 -3.22 -4.59
C SER A 19 15.48 -2.70 -5.59
N VAL A 20 15.11 -1.43 -5.46
CA VAL A 20 14.17 -0.74 -6.35
C VAL A 20 14.86 0.42 -7.04
N ARG A 21 14.31 0.89 -8.15
CA ARG A 21 14.78 2.07 -8.87
C ARG A 21 13.82 3.22 -8.60
N LEU A 22 14.29 4.23 -7.86
CA LEU A 22 13.58 5.49 -7.66
C LEU A 22 14.20 6.53 -8.59
N ASN A 23 13.43 6.97 -9.60
CA ASN A 23 13.88 7.98 -10.57
C ASN A 23 15.27 7.67 -11.20
N GLY A 24 15.57 6.37 -11.42
CA GLY A 24 16.82 5.88 -12.01
C GLY A 24 17.87 5.40 -11.00
N PHE A 25 17.76 5.78 -9.72
CA PHE A 25 18.72 5.43 -8.67
C PHE A 25 18.34 4.14 -7.95
N ALA A 26 19.30 3.22 -7.83
CA ALA A 26 19.12 2.00 -7.06
C ALA A 26 19.02 2.34 -5.57
N THR A 27 17.90 1.97 -4.96
CA THR A 27 17.57 2.23 -3.55
C THR A 27 17.19 0.90 -2.89
N CYS A 28 17.83 0.58 -1.77
CA CYS A 28 17.41 -0.56 -0.95
C CYS A 28 16.22 -0.15 -0.09
N LEU A 29 15.04 -0.70 -0.39
CA LEU A 29 13.83 -0.45 0.38
C LEU A 29 13.49 -1.69 1.22
N ARG A 30 13.35 -1.50 2.54
CA ARG A 30 12.96 -2.56 3.49
C ARG A 30 11.53 -2.34 3.95
N LEU A 31 10.67 -3.31 3.65
CA LEU A 31 9.26 -3.35 4.05
C LEU A 31 8.90 -4.78 4.46
N GLU A 32 7.89 -4.93 5.29
CA GLU A 32 7.31 -6.23 5.62
C GLU A 32 6.67 -6.84 4.36
N GLU A 33 6.65 -8.16 4.25
CA GLU A 33 6.14 -8.88 3.07
C GLU A 33 4.73 -8.44 2.68
N ILE A 34 3.85 -8.19 3.67
CA ILE A 34 2.48 -7.69 3.41
C ILE A 34 2.45 -6.39 2.60
N TYR A 35 3.39 -5.48 2.83
CA TYR A 35 3.39 -4.21 2.11
C TYR A 35 3.86 -4.38 0.66
N TRP A 36 4.70 -5.39 0.38
CA TRP A 36 5.07 -5.73 -0.99
C TRP A 36 3.89 -6.31 -1.77
N GLU A 37 3.05 -7.11 -1.14
CA GLU A 37 1.82 -7.62 -1.75
C GLU A 37 0.84 -6.47 -2.04
N VAL A 38 0.61 -5.57 -1.08
CA VAL A 38 -0.25 -4.40 -1.32
C VAL A 38 0.31 -3.49 -2.42
N LEU A 39 1.63 -3.31 -2.52
CA LEU A 39 2.25 -2.59 -3.62
C LEU A 39 2.03 -3.28 -4.98
N SER A 40 2.08 -4.61 -5.01
CA SER A 40 1.75 -5.41 -6.18
C SER A 40 0.32 -5.12 -6.63
N ASP A 41 -0.64 -5.20 -5.72
CA ASP A 41 -2.07 -4.93 -5.99
C ASP A 41 -2.28 -3.51 -6.52
N ILE A 42 -1.71 -2.50 -5.84
CA ILE A 42 -1.80 -1.10 -6.31
C ILE A 42 -1.22 -0.97 -7.72
N SER A 43 -0.07 -1.58 -7.98
CA SER A 43 0.58 -1.49 -9.29
C SER A 43 -0.25 -2.14 -10.40
N GLN A 44 -0.90 -3.27 -10.12
CA GLN A 44 -1.81 -3.94 -11.04
C GLN A 44 -3.04 -3.08 -11.34
N CYS A 45 -3.68 -2.49 -10.32
CA CYS A 45 -4.81 -1.57 -10.51
C CYS A 45 -4.47 -0.34 -11.36
N ASN A 46 -3.20 0.09 -11.36
CA ASN A 46 -2.72 1.24 -12.13
C ASN A 46 -2.02 0.84 -13.43
N HIS A 47 -2.01 -0.45 -13.79
CA HIS A 47 -1.33 -0.98 -14.98
C HIS A 47 0.14 -0.54 -15.08
N CYS A 48 0.86 -0.52 -13.96
CA CYS A 48 2.25 -0.11 -13.89
C CYS A 48 3.09 -1.10 -13.07
N SER A 49 4.42 -0.96 -13.12
CA SER A 49 5.30 -1.76 -12.26
C SER A 49 5.46 -1.12 -10.88
N ILE A 50 5.83 -1.92 -9.87
CA ILE A 50 6.17 -1.41 -8.53
C ILE A 50 7.24 -0.32 -8.60
N ASN A 51 8.27 -0.45 -9.45
CA ASN A 51 9.30 0.58 -9.62
C ASN A 51 8.74 1.89 -10.15
N ALA A 52 7.80 1.84 -11.11
CA ALA A 52 7.13 3.01 -11.65
C ALA A 52 6.25 3.69 -10.59
N LEU A 53 5.47 2.90 -9.85
CA LEU A 53 4.64 3.39 -8.74
C LEU A 53 5.49 4.10 -7.67
N LEU A 54 6.56 3.45 -7.19
CA LEU A 54 7.44 4.02 -6.16
C LEU A 54 8.16 5.28 -6.66
N SER A 55 8.65 5.30 -7.91
CA SER A 55 9.26 6.49 -8.51
C SER A 55 8.28 7.65 -8.64
N TYR A 56 7.01 7.36 -8.98
CA TYR A 56 5.96 8.36 -9.04
C TYR A 56 5.70 8.97 -7.65
N ILE A 57 5.55 8.14 -6.62
CA ILE A 57 5.32 8.62 -5.24
C ILE A 57 6.51 9.47 -4.76
N ASP A 58 7.75 8.99 -4.98
CA ASP A 58 8.99 9.70 -4.63
C ASP A 58 9.07 11.07 -5.31
N ARG A 59 8.73 11.14 -6.60
CA ARG A 59 8.68 12.40 -7.33
C ARG A 59 7.60 13.35 -6.81
N GLU A 60 6.38 12.87 -6.61
CA GLU A 60 5.27 13.72 -6.17
C GLU A 60 5.51 14.29 -4.77
N ILE A 61 6.04 13.49 -3.84
CA ILE A 61 6.36 13.99 -2.50
C ILE A 61 7.52 14.98 -2.55
N HIS A 62 8.51 14.76 -3.42
CA HIS A 62 9.59 15.71 -3.64
C HIS A 62 9.08 17.06 -4.17
N LEU A 63 8.25 17.04 -5.21
CA LEU A 63 7.72 18.24 -5.85
C LEU A 63 6.77 19.03 -4.96
N ARG A 64 5.89 18.36 -4.20
CA ARG A 64 4.83 19.04 -3.43
C ARG A 64 5.21 19.38 -2.00
N HIS A 65 6.13 18.62 -1.39
CA HIS A 65 6.46 18.71 0.02
C HIS A 65 7.95 18.85 0.31
N GLY A 66 8.80 18.97 -0.72
CA GLY A 66 10.25 19.03 -0.57
C GLY A 66 10.90 17.68 -0.24
N GLY A 67 10.15 16.59 -0.36
CA GLY A 67 10.61 15.22 -0.09
C GLY A 67 10.19 14.70 1.28
N VAL A 68 10.64 13.49 1.60
CA VAL A 68 10.36 12.84 2.89
C VAL A 68 11.61 12.16 3.42
N LYS A 69 11.90 12.32 4.71
CA LYS A 69 13.06 11.67 5.35
C LYS A 69 12.86 10.16 5.53
N ASN A 70 11.62 9.73 5.77
CA ASN A 70 11.25 8.32 5.95
C ASN A 70 10.35 7.83 4.82
N PHE A 71 10.93 7.63 3.63
CA PHE A 71 10.20 7.14 2.46
C PHE A 71 9.54 5.77 2.71
N SER A 72 10.21 4.86 3.42
CA SER A 72 9.63 3.55 3.77
C SER A 72 8.38 3.66 4.67
N GLY A 73 8.36 4.63 5.60
CA GLY A 73 7.18 4.92 6.42
C GLY A 73 6.04 5.48 5.58
N LEU A 74 6.34 6.37 4.64
CA LEU A 74 5.33 6.89 3.70
C LEU A 74 4.69 5.77 2.88
N ILE A 75 5.48 4.84 2.36
CA ILE A 75 4.96 3.70 1.58
C ILE A 75 4.01 2.83 2.41
N ARG A 76 4.34 2.53 3.67
CA ARG A 76 3.44 1.81 4.57
C ARG A 76 2.09 2.53 4.74
N VAL A 77 2.13 3.86 4.93
CA VAL A 77 0.91 4.69 5.03
C VAL A 77 0.10 4.63 3.73
N VAL A 78 0.73 4.73 2.57
CA VAL A 78 0.07 4.62 1.26
C VAL A 78 -0.65 3.27 1.11
N CYS A 79 0.00 2.17 1.48
CA CYS A 79 -0.59 0.84 1.45
C CYS A 79 -1.83 0.74 2.35
N VAL A 80 -1.75 1.22 3.60
CA VAL A 80 -2.90 1.23 4.52
C VAL A 80 -4.05 2.08 3.96
N MET A 81 -3.76 3.26 3.42
CA MET A 81 -4.77 4.15 2.82
C MET A 81 -5.46 3.51 1.61
N HIS A 82 -4.72 2.76 0.78
CA HIS A 82 -5.30 2.01 -0.33
C HIS A 82 -6.30 0.94 0.16
N LEU A 83 -5.90 0.12 1.13
CA LEU A 83 -6.76 -0.92 1.70
C LEU A 83 -8.01 -0.34 2.37
N MET A 84 -7.87 0.79 3.08
CA MET A 84 -9.02 1.49 3.67
C MET A 84 -10.00 1.99 2.62
N LYS A 85 -9.53 2.38 1.42
CA LYS A 85 -10.42 2.82 0.33
C LYS A 85 -11.15 1.64 -0.30
N GLY A 86 -10.46 0.52 -0.53
CA GLY A 86 -11.08 -0.73 -1.02
C GLY A 86 -12.16 -1.26 -0.06
N GLY A 87 -11.88 -1.26 1.24
CA GLY A 87 -12.84 -1.68 2.27
C GLY A 87 -14.01 -0.72 2.52
N ARG A 88 -13.94 0.54 2.03
CA ARG A 88 -15.07 1.48 2.02
C ARG A 88 -15.96 1.30 0.78
N SER A 89 -15.40 0.90 -0.36
CA SER A 89 -16.20 0.56 -1.54
C SER A 89 -17.07 -0.69 -1.30
N ALA A 90 -16.60 -1.64 -0.51
CA ALA A 90 -17.37 -2.81 -0.08
C ALA A 90 -18.43 -2.50 1.01
N ARG A 91 -18.39 -1.31 1.62
CA ARG A 91 -19.31 -0.89 2.71
C ARG A 91 -20.42 0.06 2.25
N GLY A 92 -20.57 0.22 0.92
CA GLY A 92 -21.55 1.09 0.28
C GLY A 92 -22.79 0.38 -0.29
N VAL A 93 -23.09 -0.86 0.13
CA VAL A 93 -24.37 -1.50 -0.13
C VAL A 93 -25.13 -1.59 1.20
N LEU A 94 -25.91 -0.55 1.52
CA LEU A 94 -27.02 -0.70 2.45
C LEU A 94 -28.13 -1.45 1.70
N PRO A 95 -28.81 -2.44 2.30
CA PRO A 95 -29.99 -3.03 1.70
C PRO A 95 -31.07 -1.97 1.58
N GLU A 96 -31.45 -1.68 0.34
CA GLU A 96 -32.61 -0.89 -0.05
C GLU A 96 -33.90 -1.63 0.36
N GLN A 97 -34.23 -1.68 1.66
CA GLN A 97 -35.56 -2.07 2.16
C GLN A 97 -35.68 -1.91 3.69
N MET A 98 -36.00 -0.68 4.07
CA MET A 98 -36.66 -0.23 5.29
C MET A 98 -36.85 1.24 4.94
N TRP A 99 -37.99 1.72 4.45
CA TRP A 99 -39.27 1.89 5.12
C TRP A 99 -40.44 1.61 4.15
N VAL A 100 -41.30 0.66 4.51
CA VAL A 100 -42.72 0.70 4.13
C VAL A 100 -43.41 1.45 5.28
N GLY A 101 -44.17 2.49 4.93
CA GLY A 101 -44.94 3.32 5.86
C GLY A 101 -45.40 4.59 5.16
#